data_AF-A0A2M7SNB3-F1
#
_entry.id   AF-A0A2M7SNB3-F1
#
_cell.length_a   1.000
_cell.length_b   1.000
_cell.length_c   1.000
_cell.angle_alpha   90.00
_cell.angle_beta   90.00
_cell.angle_gamma   90.00
#
_symmetry.space_group_name_H-M   'P 1'
#
loop_
_entity.id
_entity.type
_entity.pdbx_description
1 polymer ?
#
loop_
_entity_poly.entity_id
_entity_poly.type
_entity_poly.pdbx_seq_one_letter_code
_entity_poly.pdbx_strand_id
1 'polypeptide(L)'
;MKYWRKPLDYEDIKIPRGKVSIIEDRCKGCSFCVEYCPRNVLEMSEYFNKKGYHIPYIKNPGDCVNCNFCEVICPEFAIYIEKLEE
;
A
#
# COMPACT_ATOMS: atom_id res chain seq x y z
N MET A 1 8.07 -3.21 17.74
CA MET A 1 9.03 -2.82 18.80
C MET A 1 8.24 -2.51 20.06
N LYS A 2 8.71 -2.98 21.22
CA LYS A 2 8.09 -2.63 22.52
C LYS A 2 8.80 -1.38 23.02
N TYR A 3 8.11 -0.24 23.06
CA TYR A 3 8.69 0.99 23.57
C TYR A 3 8.96 0.86 25.08
N TRP A 4 10.06 1.44 25.56
CA TRP A 4 10.41 1.44 27.00
C TRP A 4 9.38 2.22 27.84
N ARG A 5 8.72 3.22 27.24
CA ARG A 5 7.65 4.02 27.84
C ARG A 5 6.55 4.28 26.82
N LYS A 6 5.30 4.42 27.28
CA LYS A 6 4.19 4.95 26.47
C LYS A 6 4.46 6.44 26.25
N PRO A 7 4.48 6.94 24.99
CA PRO A 7 4.54 8.38 24.72
C PRO A 7 3.40 9.13 25.43
N LEU A 8 3.65 10.38 25.85
CA LEU A 8 2.65 11.18 26.58
C LEU A 8 1.41 11.49 25.73
N ASP A 9 1.61 11.63 24.43
CA ASP A 9 0.64 11.94 23.38
C ASP A 9 0.01 10.68 22.75
N TYR A 10 0.25 9.49 23.30
CA TYR A 10 -0.19 8.23 22.68
C TYR A 10 -1.70 8.17 22.41
N GLU A 11 -2.51 8.80 23.26
CA GLU A 11 -3.97 8.83 23.12
C GLU A 11 -4.45 9.81 22.03
N ASP A 12 -3.60 10.77 21.66
CA ASP A 12 -3.89 11.79 20.65
C ASP A 12 -3.45 11.38 19.24
N ILE A 13 -2.60 10.35 19.11
CA ILE A 13 -2.09 9.88 17.82
C ILE A 13 -3.20 9.21 17.02
N LYS A 14 -3.62 9.86 15.93
CA LYS A 14 -4.52 9.27 14.92
C LYS A 14 -3.70 8.65 13.80
N ILE A 15 -3.98 7.39 13.50
CA ILE A 15 -3.37 6.69 12.37
C ILE A 15 -4.16 7.07 11.11
N PRO A 16 -3.54 7.73 10.11
CA PRO A 16 -4.24 8.08 8.89
C PRO A 16 -4.62 6.82 8.12
N ARG A 17 -5.72 6.87 7.36
CA ARG A 17 -6.16 5.78 6.48
C ARG A 17 -6.05 6.20 5.02
N GLY A 18 -5.84 5.22 4.14
CA GLY A 18 -5.75 5.45 2.71
C GLY A 18 -6.45 4.39 1.89
N LYS A 19 -7.02 4.79 0.74
CA LYS A 19 -7.57 3.88 -0.26
C LYS A 19 -6.53 3.67 -1.35
N VAL A 20 -6.09 2.42 -1.51
CA VAL A 20 -5.09 2.04 -2.52
C VAL A 20 -5.77 1.72 -3.85
N SER A 21 -5.26 2.29 -4.94
CA SER A 21 -5.76 2.07 -6.30
C SER A 21 -4.60 1.72 -7.23
N ILE A 22 -4.80 0.73 -8.11
CA ILE A 22 -3.79 0.23 -9.06
C ILE A 22 -4.25 0.51 -10.49
N ILE A 23 -3.37 1.09 -11.29
CA ILE A 23 -3.57 1.32 -12.73
C ILE A 23 -3.00 0.11 -13.47
N GLU A 24 -3.85 -0.88 -13.72
CA GLU A 24 -3.45 -2.18 -14.28
C GLU A 24 -2.68 -2.06 -15.60
N ASP A 25 -3.08 -1.12 -16.46
CA ASP A 25 -2.45 -0.89 -17.77
C ASP A 25 -1.01 -0.36 -17.66
N ARG A 26 -0.60 0.18 -16.50
CA ARG A 26 0.78 0.64 -16.26
C ARG A 26 1.63 -0.39 -15.53
N CYS A 27 1.03 -1.25 -14.72
CA CYS A 27 1.78 -2.19 -13.88
C CYS A 27 2.55 -3.23 -14.71
N LYS A 28 3.82 -3.45 -14.35
CA LYS A 28 4.71 -4.48 -14.94
C LYS A 28 5.03 -5.64 -13.99
N GLY A 29 4.29 -5.79 -12.89
CA GLY A 29 4.40 -6.96 -12.00
C GLY A 29 5.71 -7.10 -11.21
N CYS A 30 6.46 -6.01 -10.97
CA CYS A 30 7.75 -6.05 -10.27
C CYS A 30 7.70 -6.39 -8.77
N SER A 31 6.50 -6.48 -8.17
CA SER A 31 6.26 -6.82 -6.76
C SER A 31 6.79 -5.87 -5.67
N PHE A 32 7.49 -4.78 -6.00
CA PHE A 32 8.02 -3.85 -4.97
C PHE A 32 6.95 -3.28 -4.03
N CYS A 33 5.77 -2.91 -4.55
CA CYS A 33 4.70 -2.42 -3.68
C CYS A 33 4.21 -3.47 -2.67
N VAL A 34 4.32 -4.77 -2.98
CA VAL A 34 3.98 -5.87 -2.08
C VAL A 34 5.09 -6.05 -1.04
N GLU A 35 6.34 -6.15 -1.48
CA GLU A 35 7.51 -6.37 -0.62
C GLU A 35 7.70 -5.24 0.41
N TYR A 36 7.54 -3.99 -0.01
CA TYR A 36 7.82 -2.82 0.82
C TYR A 36 6.60 -2.26 1.55
N CYS A 37 5.44 -2.93 1.48
CA CYS A 37 4.28 -2.49 2.25
C CYS A 37 4.45 -2.87 3.73
N PRO A 38 4.65 -1.92 4.66
CA PRO A 38 4.86 -2.25 6.09
C PRO A 38 3.62 -2.85 6.76
N ARG A 39 2.46 -2.76 6.10
CA ARG A 39 1.16 -3.24 6.57
C ARG A 39 0.68 -4.49 5.82
N ASN A 40 1.45 -5.00 4.85
CA ASN A 40 1.07 -6.17 4.03
C ASN A 40 -0.35 -6.04 3.44
N VAL A 41 -0.66 -4.84 2.91
CA VAL A 41 -1.97 -4.52 2.31
C VAL A 41 -2.16 -5.15 0.94
N LEU A 42 -1.05 -5.46 0.25
CA LEU A 42 -1.02 -5.91 -1.13
C LEU A 42 -0.51 -7.35 -1.21
N GLU A 43 -0.95 -8.09 -2.23
CA GLU A 43 -0.46 -9.42 -2.55
C GLU A 43 -0.43 -9.60 -4.07
N MET A 44 0.49 -10.42 -4.59
CA MET A 44 0.53 -10.71 -6.02
C MET A 44 -0.65 -11.61 -6.41
N SER A 45 -1.36 -11.26 -7.48
CA SER A 45 -2.42 -12.11 -8.03
C SER A 45 -1.90 -13.09 -9.07
N GLU A 46 -2.66 -14.16 -9.31
CA GLU A 46 -2.48 -15.04 -10.49
C GLU A 46 -3.10 -14.45 -11.77
N TYR A 47 -3.80 -13.31 -11.66
CA TYR A 47 -4.42 -12.63 -12.80
C TYR A 47 -3.38 -11.93 -13.67
N PHE A 48 -3.56 -12.02 -15.00
CA PHE A 48 -2.75 -11.32 -15.99
C PHE A 48 -3.46 -10.08 -16.51
N ASN A 49 -2.79 -8.93 -16.50
CA ASN A 49 -3.27 -7.75 -17.22
C ASN A 49 -3.14 -7.93 -18.75
N LYS A 50 -3.64 -6.96 -19.52
CA LYS A 50 -3.57 -6.97 -21.00
C LYS A 50 -2.15 -7.08 -21.58
N LYS A 51 -1.12 -6.80 -20.79
CA LYS A 51 0.30 -6.87 -21.16
C LYS A 51 0.95 -8.20 -20.78
N GLY A 52 0.21 -9.11 -20.12
CA GLY A 52 0.70 -10.41 -19.71
C GLY A 52 1.51 -10.41 -18.41
N TYR A 53 1.38 -9.37 -17.57
CA TYR A 53 2.02 -9.33 -16.25
C TYR A 53 1.04 -9.75 -15.15
N HIS A 54 1.53 -10.53 -14.18
CA HIS A 54 0.86 -10.69 -12.89
C HIS A 54 0.88 -9.36 -12.14
N ILE A 55 -0.28 -8.86 -11.76
CA ILE A 55 -0.41 -7.59 -11.04
C ILE A 55 -0.80 -7.82 -9.58
N PRO A 56 -0.45 -6.92 -8.66
CA PRO A 56 -0.90 -7.04 -7.28
C PRO A 56 -2.40 -6.73 -7.16
N TYR A 57 -3.02 -7.25 -6.10
CA TYR A 57 -4.37 -6.90 -5.66
C TYR A 57 -4.34 -6.41 -4.20
N ILE A 58 -5.39 -5.71 -3.80
CA ILE A 58 -5.54 -5.22 -2.43
C ILE A 58 -6.12 -6.35 -1.56
N LYS A 59 -5.27 -6.97 -0.73
CA LYS A 59 -5.64 -8.04 0.20
C LYS A 59 -6.41 -7.49 1.41
N ASN A 60 -5.92 -6.40 2.01
CA ASN A 60 -6.44 -5.83 3.26
C ASN A 60 -6.72 -4.33 3.10
N PRO A 61 -7.84 -3.91 2.48
CA PRO A 61 -8.08 -2.51 2.13
C PRO A 61 -8.16 -1.56 3.34
N GLY A 62 -8.53 -2.05 4.52
CA GLY A 62 -8.64 -1.25 5.74
C GLY A 62 -7.32 -1.01 6.50
N ASP A 63 -6.24 -1.70 6.12
CA ASP A 63 -4.96 -1.66 6.85
C ASP A 63 -3.97 -0.63 6.31
N CYS A 64 -4.30 0.04 5.20
CA CYS A 64 -3.44 1.06 4.61
C CYS A 64 -3.40 2.31 5.48
N VAL A 65 -2.18 2.68 5.88
CA VAL A 65 -1.91 3.83 6.76
C VAL A 65 -1.45 5.07 6.01
N ASN A 66 -1.80 5.20 4.73
CA ASN A 66 -1.43 6.34 3.88
C ASN A 66 0.06 6.73 3.93
N CYS A 67 0.97 5.74 3.96
CA CYS A 67 2.40 5.99 4.08
C CYS A 67 3.10 6.35 2.75
N ASN A 68 2.40 6.24 1.61
CA ASN A 68 2.90 6.54 0.25
C ASN A 68 4.11 5.70 -0.23
N PHE A 69 4.62 4.75 0.54
CA PHE A 69 5.78 3.94 0.13
C PHE A 69 5.58 3.21 -1.20
N CYS A 70 4.41 2.59 -1.39
CA CYS A 70 4.13 1.86 -2.61
C CYS A 70 4.03 2.78 -3.85
N GLU A 71 3.63 4.04 -3.68
CA GLU A 71 3.59 5.04 -4.75
C GLU A 71 4.99 5.46 -5.16
N VAL A 72 5.80 5.86 -4.16
CA VAL A 72 7.15 6.38 -4.37
C VAL A 72 8.07 5.32 -4.96
N ILE A 73 7.93 4.06 -4.54
CA ILE A 73 8.79 2.97 -5.03
C ILE A 73 8.36 2.44 -6.41
N CYS A 74 7.17 2.78 -6.89
CA CYS A 74 6.66 2.23 -8.14
C CYS A 74 7.36 2.87 -9.35
N PRO A 75 8.18 2.14 -10.13
CA PRO A 75 8.89 2.72 -11.27
C PRO A 75 7.96 3.10 -12.44
N GLU A 76 6.74 2.58 -12.44
CA GLU A 76 5.76 2.78 -13.52
C GLU A 76 4.64 3.76 -13.15
N PHE A 77 4.66 4.33 -11.93
CA PHE A 77 3.56 5.15 -11.39
C PHE A 77 2.18 4.49 -11.59
N ALA A 78 2.14 3.19 -11.30
CA ALA A 78 1.00 2.30 -11.53
C ALA A 78 0.13 2.09 -10.29
N ILE A 79 0.41 2.79 -9.19
CA ILE A 79 -0.31 2.69 -7.92
C ILE A 79 -0.34 4.07 -7.28
N TYR A 80 -1.48 4.41 -6.67
CA TYR A 80 -1.68 5.65 -5.93
C TYR A 80 -2.59 5.40 -4.72
N ILE A 81 -2.51 6.29 -3.72
CA ILE A 81 -3.30 6.25 -2.49
C ILE A 81 -4.09 7.55 -2.38
N GLU A 82 -5.39 7.41 -2.12
CA GLU A 82 -6.24 8.53 -1.74
C GLU A 82 -6.35 8.56 -0.23
N LYS A 83 -6.03 9.69 0.41
CA LYS A 83 -6.23 9.84 1.85
C LYS A 83 -7.73 9.74 2.15
N LEU A 84 -8.09 8.84 3.07
CA LEU A 84 -9.43 8.77 3.60
C LEU A 84 -9.49 9.74 4.78
N GLU A 85 -10.29 10.79 4.64
CA GLU A 85 -10.62 11.69 5.75
C GLU A 85 -11.63 10.99 6.66
N GLU A 86 -11.31 10.93 7.96
CA GLU A 86 -12.23 10.58 9.04
C GLU A 86 -12.76 11.85 9.69
#